data_AF-A0A2P4Y9S5-F1
#
_entry.id   AF-A0A2P4Y9S5-F1
#
_cell.length_a   1.000
_cell.length_b   1.000
_cell.length_c   1.000
_cell.angle_alpha   90.00
_cell.angle_beta   90.00
_cell.angle_gamma   90.00
#
_symmetry.space_group_name_H-M   'P 1'
#
loop_
_entity.id
_entity.type
_entity.pdbx_description
1 polymer ?
#
loop_
_entity_poly.entity_id
_entity_poly.type
_entity_poly.pdbx_seq_one_letter_code
_entity_poly.pdbx_strand_id
1 'polypeptide(L)'
;MVPKPFYRCLIVMVRDPGVDLYVPAMYVLMDSKQQDVYWNVLNYIVIQTGRLLEPSSVTCDFERALMNAVTEQFPLVKIVGCLFHWKQALRRKMLEKRIPLDQISAALAPDVLDVLTLIPVDEIPDKGIRYVRSRMDETGAKTKWDAFSRYFKNLTNRTNNPLERYNQAFGERFSVAHPSLLSFIEKAKSDSRRYVQMIEDIKHHRRDPPKHAPYVEPRIPDEYAQFT
;
A
#
# COMPACT_ATOMS: atom_id res chain seq x y z
N MET A 1 9.80 11.11 -8.94
CA MET A 1 10.40 12.45 -8.96
C MET A 1 10.66 12.90 -7.53
N VAL A 2 11.86 13.37 -7.22
CA VAL A 2 12.19 13.92 -5.90
C VAL A 2 13.27 14.98 -6.09
N PRO A 3 13.08 16.24 -5.65
CA PRO A 3 14.13 17.26 -5.69
C PRO A 3 15.34 16.83 -4.85
N LYS A 4 16.56 17.08 -5.34
CA LYS A 4 17.76 16.93 -4.51
C LYS A 4 17.80 18.03 -3.43
N PRO A 5 18.33 17.76 -2.22
CA PRO A 5 19.02 16.52 -1.80
C PRO A 5 18.09 15.46 -1.20
N PHE A 6 16.77 15.64 -1.26
CA PHE A 6 15.83 14.72 -0.62
C PHE A 6 15.85 13.33 -1.24
N TYR A 7 15.71 12.33 -0.39
CA TYR A 7 15.75 10.92 -0.76
C TYR A 7 14.38 10.40 -1.22
N ARG A 8 13.29 10.88 -0.60
CA ARG A 8 11.92 10.44 -0.90
C ARG A 8 10.93 11.61 -0.80
N CYS A 9 9.81 11.49 -1.50
CA CYS A 9 8.60 12.26 -1.23
C CYS A 9 7.52 11.32 -0.67
N LEU A 10 7.04 11.56 0.55
CA LEU A 10 5.83 10.94 1.08
C LEU A 10 4.63 11.79 0.66
N ILE A 11 3.61 11.16 0.07
CA ILE A 11 2.37 11.83 -0.31
C ILE A 11 1.28 11.32 0.60
N VAL A 12 0.68 12.23 1.36
CA VAL A 12 -0.43 11.95 2.27
C VAL A 12 -1.71 12.24 1.53
N MET A 13 -2.50 11.20 1.28
CA MET A 13 -3.83 11.34 0.68
C MET A 13 -4.91 11.06 1.71
N VAL A 14 -6.01 11.81 1.64
CA VAL A 14 -7.18 11.67 2.52
C VAL A 14 -8.37 11.27 1.65
N ARG A 15 -9.18 10.32 2.11
CA ARG A 15 -10.45 9.98 1.45
C ARG A 15 -11.52 10.97 1.89
N ASP A 16 -12.12 11.68 0.95
CA ASP A 16 -13.35 12.43 1.14
C ASP A 16 -14.54 11.48 0.88
N PRO A 17 -15.30 11.07 1.91
CA PRO A 17 -16.43 10.17 1.76
C PRO A 17 -17.61 10.82 1.02
N GLY A 18 -17.74 12.15 1.03
CA GLY A 18 -18.85 12.86 0.40
C GLY A 18 -18.82 12.84 -1.13
N VAL A 19 -17.64 12.66 -1.71
CA VAL A 19 -17.43 12.55 -3.17
C VAL A 19 -16.72 11.26 -3.57
N ASP A 20 -16.55 10.33 -2.62
CA ASP A 20 -15.81 9.07 -2.75
C ASP A 20 -14.49 9.23 -3.52
N LEU A 21 -13.61 10.10 -3.04
CA LEU A 21 -12.37 10.47 -3.71
C LEU A 21 -11.19 10.57 -2.75
N TYR A 22 -10.03 10.04 -3.14
CA TYR A 22 -8.77 10.28 -2.45
C TYR A 22 -8.12 11.56 -2.97
N VAL A 23 -7.82 12.50 -2.07
CA VAL A 23 -7.26 13.81 -2.38
C VAL A 23 -5.85 13.92 -1.77
N PRO A 24 -4.83 14.35 -2.52
CA PRO A 24 -3.50 14.61 -1.96
C PRO A 24 -3.57 15.83 -1.05
N ALA A 25 -3.43 15.61 0.25
CA ALA A 25 -3.50 16.64 1.27
C ALA A 25 -2.13 17.27 1.52
N MET A 26 -1.06 16.45 1.54
CA MET A 26 0.29 16.93 1.83
C MET A 26 1.35 16.18 1.02
N TYR A 27 2.42 16.89 0.66
CA TYR A 27 3.63 16.32 0.06
C TYR A 27 4.79 16.64 1.00
N VAL A 28 5.48 15.61 1.45
CA VAL A 28 6.55 15.74 2.44
C VAL A 28 7.84 15.22 1.83
N LEU A 29 8.80 16.11 1.63
CA LEU A 29 10.15 15.75 1.16
C LEU A 29 10.98 15.28 2.35
N MET A 30 11.54 14.08 2.24
CA MET A 30 12.26 13.39 3.31
C MET A 30 13.66 13.03 2.85
N ASP A 31 14.62 13.05 3.78
CA ASP A 31 16.03 12.71 3.57
C ASP A 31 16.36 11.25 3.86
N SER A 32 15.51 10.51 4.57
CA SER A 32 15.67 9.07 4.82
C SER A 32 14.34 8.31 4.87
N LYS A 33 14.42 6.98 5.03
CA LYS A 33 13.28 6.04 5.23
C LYS A 33 13.28 5.43 6.63
N GLN A 34 13.97 6.07 7.59
CA GLN A 34 14.00 5.57 8.95
C GLN A 34 12.68 5.85 9.68
N GLN A 35 12.38 5.03 10.69
CA GLN A 35 11.11 5.10 11.42
C GLN A 35 10.94 6.45 12.12
N ASP A 36 11.99 6.99 12.73
CA ASP A 36 12.02 8.30 13.37
C ASP A 36 11.65 9.44 12.41
N VAL A 37 12.12 9.38 11.16
CA VAL A 37 11.76 10.38 10.14
C VAL A 37 10.28 10.25 9.78
N TYR A 38 9.74 9.05 9.60
CA TYR A 38 8.28 8.89 9.40
C TYR A 38 7.48 9.37 10.61
N TRP A 39 7.92 9.05 11.82
CA TRP A 39 7.27 9.47 13.05
C TRP A 39 7.21 10.99 13.14
N ASN A 40 8.32 11.67 12.84
CA ASN A 40 8.39 13.13 12.80
C ASN A 40 7.44 13.72 11.76
N VAL A 41 7.41 13.15 10.55
CA VAL A 41 6.49 13.57 9.50
C VAL A 41 5.04 13.45 9.95
N LEU A 42 4.65 12.32 10.53
CA LEU A 42 3.31 12.10 11.06
C LEU A 42 2.98 13.07 12.20
N ASN A 43 3.92 13.30 13.12
CA ASN A 43 3.77 14.28 14.19
C ASN A 43 3.49 15.69 13.63
N TYR A 44 4.25 16.12 12.62
CA TYR A 44 4.02 17.41 11.96
C TYR A 44 2.63 17.48 11.31
N ILE A 45 2.18 16.41 10.66
CA ILE A 45 0.84 16.35 10.06
C ILE A 45 -0.24 16.49 11.15
N VAL A 46 -0.09 15.79 12.28
CA VAL A 46 -1.00 15.91 13.43
C VAL A 46 -1.02 17.34 13.97
N ILE A 47 0.14 17.98 14.10
CA ILE A 47 0.21 19.38 14.57
C ILE A 47 -0.47 20.34 13.57
N GLN A 48 -0.20 20.18 12.27
CA GLN A 48 -0.77 21.04 11.21
C GLN A 48 -2.29 20.92 11.10
N THR A 49 -2.84 19.78 11.50
CA THR A 49 -4.30 19.55 11.55
C THR A 49 -4.92 20.01 12.87
N GLY A 50 -4.20 20.76 13.70
CA GLY A 50 -4.69 21.21 15.00
C GLY A 50 -4.89 20.07 16.00
N ARG A 51 -4.18 18.94 15.81
CA ARG A 51 -4.34 17.68 16.55
C ARG A 51 -5.72 17.05 16.42
N LEU A 52 -6.43 17.34 15.32
CA LEU A 52 -7.75 16.78 15.02
C LEU A 52 -7.69 15.54 14.10
N LEU A 53 -6.51 15.19 13.60
CA LEU A 53 -6.34 14.01 12.74
C LEU A 53 -6.40 12.73 13.59
N GLU A 54 -7.53 12.03 13.51
CA GLU A 54 -7.74 10.73 14.14
C GLU A 54 -8.26 9.72 13.09
N PRO A 55 -7.36 9.08 12.32
CA PRO A 55 -7.77 8.18 11.26
C PRO A 55 -8.25 6.83 11.84
N SER A 56 -9.42 6.36 11.41
CA SER A 56 -9.88 5.00 11.71
C SER A 56 -9.06 3.93 10.99
N SER A 57 -8.47 4.29 9.84
CA SER A 57 -7.61 3.41 9.06
C SER A 57 -6.59 4.19 8.24
N VAL A 58 -5.40 3.62 8.03
CA VAL A 58 -4.36 4.16 7.16
C VAL A 58 -3.98 3.11 6.11
N THR A 59 -4.06 3.50 4.83
CA THR A 59 -3.57 2.66 3.73
C THR A 59 -2.16 3.09 3.34
N CYS A 60 -1.17 2.22 3.53
CA CYS A 60 0.22 2.51 3.19
C CYS A 60 0.93 1.32 2.54
N ASP A 61 2.15 1.57 2.05
CA ASP A 61 3.06 0.50 1.64
C ASP A 61 3.42 -0.37 2.85
N PHE A 62 3.71 -1.66 2.64
CA PHE A 62 4.24 -2.56 3.69
C PHE A 62 5.71 -2.23 4.01
N GLU A 63 5.98 -1.00 4.43
CA GLU A 63 7.28 -0.55 4.92
C GLU A 63 7.23 -0.50 6.45
N ARG A 64 7.95 -1.41 7.11
CA ARG A 64 7.91 -1.56 8.58
C ARG A 64 8.15 -0.25 9.33
N ALA A 65 9.11 0.56 8.87
CA ALA A 65 9.41 1.86 9.48
C ALA A 65 8.20 2.82 9.45
N LEU A 66 7.46 2.85 8.34
CA LEU A 66 6.24 3.64 8.21
C LEU A 66 5.09 3.04 9.04
N MET A 67 4.91 1.72 8.99
CA MET A 67 3.85 1.04 9.75
C MET A 67 4.03 1.26 11.26
N ASN A 68 5.24 1.07 11.78
CA ASN A 68 5.55 1.31 13.18
C ASN A 68 5.29 2.76 13.59
N ALA A 69 5.74 3.72 12.78
CA ALA A 69 5.50 5.14 13.04
C ALA A 69 3.99 5.49 13.05
N VAL A 70 3.21 4.88 12.15
CA VAL A 70 1.75 5.03 12.12
C VAL A 70 1.10 4.46 13.38
N THR A 71 1.49 3.25 13.81
CA THR A 71 0.93 2.64 15.04
C THR A 71 1.33 3.37 16.31
N GLU A 72 2.53 3.95 16.36
CA GLU A 72 2.97 4.74 17.51
C GLU A 72 2.21 6.08 17.61
N GLN A 73 1.93 6.73 16.47
CA GLN A 73 1.19 8.00 16.44
C GLN A 73 -0.32 7.81 16.61
N PHE A 74 -0.86 6.70 16.11
CA PHE A 74 -2.30 6.41 16.14
C PHE A 74 -2.52 4.99 16.67
N PRO A 75 -2.51 4.76 18.00
CA PRO A 75 -2.57 3.42 18.58
C PRO A 75 -3.83 2.61 18.21
N LEU A 76 -4.92 3.29 17.86
CA LEU A 76 -6.21 2.67 17.49
C LEU A 76 -6.40 2.52 15.97
N VAL A 77 -5.41 2.92 15.16
CA VAL A 77 -5.54 2.90 13.70
C VAL A 77 -5.53 1.48 13.15
N LYS A 78 -6.40 1.21 12.18
CA LYS A 78 -6.31 -0.01 11.37
C LYS A 78 -5.39 0.22 10.18
N ILE A 79 -4.22 -0.43 10.17
CA ILE A 79 -3.36 -0.39 8.98
C ILE A 79 -3.95 -1.32 7.92
N VAL A 80 -4.22 -0.76 6.75
CA VAL A 80 -4.65 -1.48 5.56
C VAL A 80 -3.48 -1.51 4.60
N GLY A 81 -2.71 -2.59 4.60
CA GLY A 81 -1.73 -2.79 3.53
C GLY A 81 -2.44 -2.88 2.18
N CYS A 82 -1.79 -2.47 1.08
CA CYS A 82 -2.42 -2.56 -0.22
C CYS A 82 -2.50 -4.01 -0.74
N LEU A 83 -3.50 -4.74 -0.27
CA LEU A 83 -3.69 -6.15 -0.58
C LEU A 83 -3.89 -6.41 -2.07
N PHE A 84 -4.61 -5.52 -2.76
CA PHE A 84 -4.88 -5.63 -4.19
C PHE A 84 -3.60 -5.75 -5.03
N HIS A 85 -2.63 -4.86 -4.79
CA HIS A 85 -1.38 -4.87 -5.56
C HIS A 85 -0.39 -5.91 -5.07
N TRP A 86 -0.42 -6.26 -3.77
CA TRP A 86 0.28 -7.43 -3.27
C TRP A 86 -0.17 -8.69 -4.01
N LYS A 87 -1.49 -8.94 -4.06
CA LYS A 87 -2.09 -10.04 -4.85
C LYS A 87 -1.73 -9.95 -6.34
N GLN A 88 -1.72 -8.75 -6.92
CA GLN A 88 -1.33 -8.55 -8.32
C GLN A 88 0.16 -8.88 -8.59
N ALA A 89 1.07 -8.49 -7.70
CA ALA A 89 2.49 -8.79 -7.82
C ALA A 89 2.76 -10.30 -7.68
N LEU A 90 2.11 -10.95 -6.72
CA LEU A 90 2.15 -12.40 -6.57
C LEU A 90 1.62 -13.09 -7.82
N ARG A 91 0.46 -12.64 -8.36
CA ARG A 91 -0.10 -13.14 -9.62
C ARG A 91 0.91 -13.10 -10.76
N ARG A 92 1.55 -11.95 -11.00
CA ARG A 92 2.57 -11.79 -12.06
C ARG A 92 3.71 -12.79 -11.89
N LYS A 93 4.17 -13.00 -10.67
CA LYS A 93 5.25 -13.95 -10.40
C LYS A 93 4.82 -15.40 -10.56
N MET A 94 3.62 -15.78 -10.11
CA MET A 94 3.11 -17.13 -10.30
C MET A 94 2.92 -17.45 -11.79
N LEU A 95 2.48 -16.47 -12.60
CA LEU A 95 2.43 -16.57 -14.06
C LEU A 95 3.82 -16.78 -14.68
N GLU A 96 4.84 -16.03 -14.24
CA GLU A 96 6.24 -16.24 -14.66
C GLU A 96 6.72 -17.66 -14.35
N LYS A 97 6.34 -18.20 -13.18
CA LYS A 97 6.66 -19.57 -12.76
C LYS A 97 5.78 -20.64 -13.42
N ARG A 98 4.85 -20.25 -14.30
CA ARG A 98 3.94 -21.13 -15.02
C ARG A 98 3.08 -21.99 -14.09
N ILE A 99 2.70 -21.44 -12.94
CA ILE A 99 1.72 -22.08 -12.04
C ILE A 99 0.35 -22.08 -12.76
N PRO A 100 -0.42 -23.18 -12.69
CA PRO A 100 -1.76 -23.27 -13.31
C PRO A 100 -2.69 -22.13 -12.87
N LEU A 101 -3.50 -21.60 -13.79
CA LEU A 101 -4.35 -20.42 -13.54
C LEU A 101 -5.41 -20.65 -12.46
N ASP A 102 -5.95 -21.86 -12.38
CA ASP A 102 -6.86 -22.34 -11.34
C ASP A 102 -6.19 -22.29 -9.96
N GLN A 103 -4.97 -22.80 -9.84
CA GLN A 103 -4.20 -22.74 -8.59
C GLN A 103 -3.80 -21.29 -8.22
N ILE A 104 -3.48 -20.45 -9.20
CA ILE A 104 -3.25 -19.01 -8.97
C ILE A 104 -4.53 -18.35 -8.42
N SER A 105 -5.69 -18.68 -8.99
CA SER A 105 -6.97 -18.10 -8.57
C SER A 105 -7.33 -18.54 -7.16
N ALA A 106 -7.12 -19.81 -6.82
CA ALA A 106 -7.30 -20.34 -5.47
C ALA A 106 -6.34 -19.68 -4.47
N ALA A 107 -5.06 -19.53 -4.82
CA ALA A 107 -4.06 -18.92 -3.94
C ALA A 107 -4.35 -17.44 -3.65
N LEU A 108 -4.93 -16.71 -4.61
CA LEU A 108 -5.29 -15.30 -4.48
C LEU A 108 -6.70 -15.08 -3.90
N ALA A 109 -7.45 -16.15 -3.61
CA ALA A 109 -8.71 -16.07 -2.91
C ALA A 109 -8.53 -15.37 -1.53
N PRO A 110 -9.60 -14.80 -0.96
CA PRO A 110 -9.58 -14.32 0.42
C PRO A 110 -9.13 -15.41 1.39
N ASP A 111 -8.40 -15.02 2.42
CA ASP A 111 -7.95 -15.85 3.56
C ASP A 111 -6.99 -17.00 3.21
N VAL A 112 -6.30 -16.89 2.07
CA VAL A 112 -5.25 -17.84 1.64
C VAL A 112 -3.89 -17.18 1.77
N LEU A 113 -3.38 -16.56 0.69
CA LEU A 113 -2.07 -15.91 0.73
C LEU A 113 -2.08 -14.68 1.64
N ASP A 114 -3.16 -13.90 1.61
CA ASP A 114 -3.28 -12.63 2.35
C ASP A 114 -3.14 -12.77 3.87
N VAL A 115 -3.33 -13.95 4.44
CA VAL A 115 -3.01 -14.26 5.84
C VAL A 115 -1.54 -13.96 6.16
N LEU A 116 -0.62 -14.11 5.20
CA LEU A 116 0.80 -13.78 5.38
C LEU A 116 1.05 -12.29 5.65
N THR A 117 0.09 -11.44 5.32
CA THR A 117 0.17 -10.00 5.62
C THR A 117 -0.26 -9.67 7.05
N LEU A 118 -0.83 -10.65 7.77
CA LEU A 118 -1.48 -10.47 9.07
C LEU A 118 -0.72 -11.10 10.22
N ILE A 119 0.22 -12.00 9.92
CA ILE A 119 0.98 -12.78 10.90
C ILE A 119 2.35 -12.13 11.19
N PRO A 120 2.98 -12.43 12.34
CA PRO A 120 4.33 -11.95 12.64
C PRO A 120 5.33 -12.31 11.55
N VAL A 121 6.24 -11.38 11.22
CA VAL A 121 7.19 -11.52 10.10
C VAL A 121 8.10 -12.72 10.26
N ASP A 122 8.47 -13.06 11.49
CA ASP A 122 9.26 -14.22 11.86
C ASP A 122 8.52 -15.55 11.70
N GLU A 123 7.18 -15.55 11.73
CA GLU A 123 6.38 -16.74 11.45
C GLU A 123 6.20 -17.02 9.95
N ILE A 124 6.33 -15.99 9.10
CA ILE A 124 6.11 -16.09 7.65
C ILE A 124 6.94 -17.22 7.00
N PRO A 125 8.27 -17.31 7.18
CA PRO A 125 9.09 -18.27 6.45
C PRO A 125 8.73 -19.74 6.71
N ASP A 126 8.16 -20.03 7.88
CA ASP A 126 7.88 -21.39 8.32
C ASP A 126 6.38 -21.62 8.50
N LYS A 127 5.80 -21.26 9.65
CA LYS A 127 4.40 -21.51 9.97
C LYS A 127 3.46 -20.88 8.93
N GLY A 128 3.73 -19.63 8.54
CA GLY A 128 2.97 -18.91 7.52
C GLY A 128 2.89 -19.65 6.20
N ILE A 129 4.05 -19.97 5.60
CA ILE A 129 4.10 -20.66 4.32
C ILE A 129 3.49 -22.06 4.40
N ARG A 130 3.72 -22.81 5.49
CA ARG A 130 3.09 -24.14 5.67
C ARG A 130 1.57 -24.03 5.71
N TYR A 131 1.05 -23.07 6.47
CA TYR A 131 -0.39 -22.85 6.57
C TYR A 131 -1.02 -22.54 5.21
N VAL A 132 -0.46 -21.57 4.48
CA VAL A 132 -0.99 -21.20 3.16
C VAL A 132 -0.96 -22.38 2.19
N ARG A 133 0.15 -23.13 2.17
CA ARG A 133 0.28 -24.32 1.31
C ARG A 133 -0.70 -25.43 1.67
N SER A 134 -1.08 -25.57 2.95
CA SER A 134 -2.11 -26.53 3.36
C SER A 134 -3.51 -26.21 2.80
N ARG A 135 -3.75 -24.96 2.42
CA ARG A 135 -5.03 -24.50 1.83
C ARG A 135 -5.06 -24.54 0.30
N MET A 136 -3.98 -24.99 -0.34
CA MET A 136 -3.86 -24.99 -1.81
C MET A 136 -3.73 -26.43 -2.34
N ASP A 137 -4.37 -26.70 -3.48
CA ASP A 137 -4.04 -27.88 -4.27
C ASP A 137 -2.82 -27.58 -5.14
N GLU A 138 -1.73 -28.31 -4.89
CA GLU A 138 -0.47 -28.17 -5.63
C GLU A 138 -0.23 -29.33 -6.62
N THR A 139 -1.23 -30.17 -6.83
CA THR A 139 -1.15 -31.34 -7.71
C THR A 139 -0.67 -30.92 -9.10
N GLY A 140 0.35 -31.63 -9.61
CA GLY A 140 0.96 -31.31 -10.92
C GLY A 140 1.83 -30.03 -10.97
N ALA A 141 1.99 -29.29 -9.86
CA ALA A 141 2.74 -28.02 -9.83
C ALA A 141 3.64 -27.83 -8.60
N LYS A 142 3.79 -28.84 -7.74
CA LYS A 142 4.55 -28.77 -6.47
C LYS A 142 5.94 -28.11 -6.59
N THR A 143 6.73 -28.49 -7.60
CA THR A 143 8.07 -27.91 -7.82
C THR A 143 8.03 -26.42 -8.19
N LYS A 144 6.97 -25.96 -8.86
CA LYS A 144 6.73 -24.55 -9.18
C LYS A 144 6.35 -23.77 -7.91
N TRP A 145 5.52 -24.36 -7.05
CA TRP A 145 5.18 -23.81 -5.73
C TRP A 145 6.38 -23.74 -4.79
N ASP A 146 7.29 -24.72 -4.83
CA ASP A 146 8.56 -24.67 -4.09
C ASP A 146 9.46 -23.53 -4.59
N ALA A 147 9.55 -23.33 -5.90
CA ALA A 147 10.29 -22.23 -6.49
C ALA A 147 9.66 -20.86 -6.16
N PHE A 148 8.34 -20.77 -6.17
CA PHE A 148 7.61 -19.57 -5.76
C PHE A 148 7.79 -19.27 -4.28
N SER A 149 7.73 -20.29 -3.41
CA SER A 149 7.94 -20.15 -1.97
C SER A 149 9.34 -19.63 -1.63
N ARG A 150 10.38 -20.12 -2.33
CA ARG A 150 11.75 -19.59 -2.19
C ARG A 150 11.87 -18.13 -2.62
N TYR A 151 11.20 -17.74 -3.70
CA TYR A 151 11.11 -16.34 -4.10
C TYR A 151 10.39 -15.49 -3.05
N PHE A 152 9.28 -16.01 -2.52
CA PHE A 152 8.45 -15.34 -1.53
C PHE A 152 9.19 -15.10 -0.21
N LYS A 153 9.96 -16.08 0.27
CA LYS A 153 10.83 -15.93 1.46
C LYS A 153 11.80 -14.74 1.34
N ASN A 154 12.18 -14.37 0.12
CA ASN A 154 13.07 -13.23 -0.16
C ASN A 154 12.31 -11.93 -0.49
N LEU A 155 10.98 -11.97 -0.59
CA LEU A 155 10.14 -10.85 -1.05
C LEU A 155 9.62 -9.96 0.08
N THR A 156 10.02 -10.21 1.33
CA THR A 156 9.68 -9.33 2.45
C THR A 156 10.10 -7.89 2.10
N ASN A 157 9.11 -7.03 1.85
CA ASN A 157 9.19 -5.56 1.68
C ASN A 157 9.20 -4.94 0.27
N ARG A 158 8.34 -5.35 -0.69
CA ARG A 158 7.90 -4.40 -1.73
C ARG A 158 6.45 -4.61 -2.16
N THR A 159 5.59 -3.63 -1.92
CA THR A 159 4.27 -3.54 -2.53
C THR A 159 3.95 -2.14 -2.99
N ASN A 160 3.24 -2.08 -4.09
CA ASN A 160 2.99 -0.92 -4.94
C ASN A 160 1.53 -0.47 -4.74
N ASN A 161 1.25 0.51 -3.89
CA ASN A 161 -0.09 0.99 -3.45
C ASN A 161 -0.94 1.64 -4.59
N PRO A 162 -2.30 1.82 -4.51
CA PRO A 162 -3.03 2.76 -5.37
C PRO A 162 -2.46 4.19 -5.35
N LEU A 163 -1.76 4.56 -4.27
CA LEU A 163 -0.88 5.73 -4.26
C LEU A 163 0.19 5.67 -5.35
N GLU A 164 0.62 4.51 -5.88
CA GLU A 164 1.55 4.44 -7.01
C GLU A 164 0.95 4.91 -8.31
N ARG A 165 -0.31 4.61 -8.62
CA ARG A 165 -0.94 5.20 -9.81
C ARG A 165 -0.92 6.71 -9.71
N TYR A 166 -1.17 7.23 -8.52
CA TYR A 166 -1.02 8.65 -8.25
C TYR A 166 0.45 9.11 -8.37
N ASN A 167 1.41 8.45 -7.71
CA ASN A 167 2.83 8.78 -7.73
C ASN A 167 3.42 8.72 -9.15
N GLN A 168 2.95 7.78 -9.96
CA GLN A 168 3.30 7.61 -11.37
C GLN A 168 2.68 8.73 -12.21
N ALA A 169 1.37 8.96 -12.11
CA ALA A 169 0.69 10.02 -12.87
C ALA A 169 1.15 11.42 -12.46
N PHE A 170 1.50 11.60 -11.18
CA PHE A 170 2.21 12.79 -10.72
C PHE A 170 3.62 12.80 -11.33
N GLY A 171 4.30 11.64 -11.33
CA GLY A 171 5.63 11.36 -11.89
C GLY A 171 5.81 11.86 -13.31
N GLU A 172 4.87 11.47 -14.16
CA GLU A 172 4.81 11.76 -15.59
C GLU A 172 4.64 13.26 -15.89
N ARG A 173 4.29 14.09 -14.91
CA ARG A 173 4.21 15.55 -15.07
C ARG A 173 5.56 16.24 -15.08
N PHE A 174 6.61 15.51 -14.76
CA PHE A 174 7.98 16.01 -14.70
C PHE A 174 8.75 15.47 -15.89
N SER A 175 9.47 16.36 -16.57
CA SER A 175 10.36 16.01 -17.69
C SER A 175 11.68 15.38 -17.23
N VAL A 176 11.98 15.44 -15.93
CA VAL A 176 13.23 14.97 -15.33
C VAL A 176 12.98 14.18 -14.05
N ALA A 177 13.87 13.24 -13.74
CA ALA A 177 13.77 12.42 -12.53
C ALA A 177 13.91 13.23 -11.23
N HIS A 178 14.76 14.26 -11.24
CA HIS A 178 15.04 15.13 -10.10
C HIS A 178 14.76 16.60 -10.47
N PRO A 179 13.50 17.06 -10.34
CA PRO A 179 13.15 18.45 -10.63
C PRO A 179 13.74 19.40 -9.59
N SER A 180 13.81 20.69 -9.92
CA SER A 180 14.07 21.72 -8.91
C SER A 180 12.94 21.79 -7.88
N LEU A 181 13.23 22.30 -6.68
CA LEU A 181 12.22 22.49 -5.65
C LEU A 181 11.06 23.37 -6.14
N LEU A 182 11.36 24.44 -6.89
CA LEU A 182 10.36 25.32 -7.48
C LEU A 182 9.43 24.57 -8.45
N SER A 183 10.01 23.80 -9.38
CA SER A 183 9.24 23.01 -10.33
C SER A 183 8.35 21.97 -9.65
N PHE A 184 8.85 21.34 -8.58
CA PHE A 184 8.07 20.43 -7.75
C PHE A 184 6.86 21.13 -7.11
N ILE A 185 7.06 22.29 -6.48
CA ILE A 185 5.99 23.07 -5.84
C ILE A 185 4.94 23.50 -6.86
N GLU A 186 5.34 23.96 -8.04
CA GLU A 186 4.42 24.37 -9.10
C GLU A 186 3.52 23.22 -9.56
N LYS A 187 4.09 22.03 -9.78
CA LYS A 187 3.31 20.85 -10.17
C LYS A 187 2.41 20.34 -9.05
N ALA A 188 2.88 20.36 -7.80
CA ALA A 188 2.04 20.02 -6.64
C ALA A 188 0.83 20.97 -6.51
N LYS A 189 1.05 22.29 -6.66
CA LYS A 189 -0.03 23.30 -6.66
C LYS A 189 -1.00 23.12 -7.82
N SER A 190 -0.49 22.90 -9.03
CA SER A 190 -1.31 22.62 -10.20
C SER A 190 -2.17 21.37 -10.01
N ASP A 191 -1.60 20.31 -9.42
CA ASP A 191 -2.34 19.10 -9.17
C ASP A 191 -3.40 19.27 -8.07
N SER A 192 -3.10 20.03 -7.01
CA SER A 192 -4.09 20.39 -5.98
C SER A 192 -5.32 21.10 -6.58
N ARG A 193 -5.11 22.09 -7.45
CA ARG A 193 -6.23 22.77 -8.15
C ARG A 193 -7.07 21.82 -8.99
N ARG A 194 -6.43 20.84 -9.65
CA ARG A 194 -7.13 19.82 -10.44
C ARG A 194 -8.02 18.94 -9.55
N TYR A 195 -7.57 18.58 -8.34
CA TYR A 195 -8.42 17.83 -7.40
C TYR A 195 -9.59 18.66 -6.90
N VAL A 196 -9.39 19.95 -6.61
CA VAL A 196 -10.50 20.86 -6.25
C VAL A 196 -11.55 20.89 -7.35
N GLN A 197 -11.15 21.07 -8.61
CA GLN A 197 -12.08 21.02 -9.74
C GLN A 197 -12.80 19.67 -9.84
N MET A 198 -12.08 18.57 -9.64
CA MET A 198 -12.65 17.23 -9.70
C MET A 198 -13.70 16.99 -8.60
N ILE A 199 -13.48 17.54 -7.40
CA ILE A 199 -14.47 17.51 -6.31
C ILE A 199 -15.73 18.28 -6.72
N GLU A 200 -15.59 19.48 -7.28
CA GLU A 200 -16.73 20.27 -7.77
C GLU A 200 -17.49 19.54 -8.88
N ASP A 201 -16.77 18.95 -9.83
CA ASP A 201 -17.39 18.21 -10.93
C ASP A 201 -18.19 17.00 -10.43
N ILE A 202 -17.68 16.28 -9.42
CA ILE A 202 -18.41 15.17 -8.80
C ILE A 202 -19.66 15.69 -8.05
N LYS A 203 -19.51 16.75 -7.25
CA LYS A 203 -20.63 17.36 -6.50
C LYS A 203 -21.74 17.88 -7.41
N HIS A 204 -21.38 18.34 -8.60
CA HIS A 204 -22.34 18.85 -9.59
C HIS A 204 -22.77 17.80 -10.63
N HIS A 205 -22.47 16.52 -10.40
CA HIS A 205 -22.80 15.42 -11.31
C HIS A 205 -22.29 15.58 -12.75
N ARG A 206 -21.21 16.36 -12.93
CA ARG A 206 -20.49 16.46 -14.21
C ARG A 206 -19.55 15.28 -14.43
N ARG A 207 -19.28 14.51 -13.37
CA ARG A 207 -18.36 13.37 -13.38
C ARG A 207 -18.72 12.34 -12.30
N ASP A 208 -18.58 11.06 -12.62
CA ASP A 208 -18.69 9.99 -11.62
C ASP A 208 -17.41 9.86 -10.76
N PRO A 209 -17.54 9.50 -9.47
CA PRO A 209 -16.41 9.17 -8.62
C PRO A 209 -15.55 8.03 -9.21
N PRO A 210 -14.22 8.04 -8.96
CA PRO A 210 -13.37 6.90 -9.32
C PRO A 210 -13.81 5.64 -8.59
N LYS A 211 -13.77 4.48 -9.26
CA LYS A 211 -14.03 3.18 -8.61
C LYS A 211 -12.87 2.81 -7.69
N HIS A 212 -13.16 2.58 -6.40
CA HIS A 212 -12.19 2.04 -5.43
C HIS A 212 -12.37 0.53 -5.23
N ALA A 213 -11.32 -0.14 -4.77
CA ALA A 213 -11.43 -1.51 -4.27
C ALA A 213 -12.18 -1.50 -2.92
N PRO A 214 -13.03 -2.51 -2.63
CA PRO A 214 -13.72 -2.59 -1.34
C PRO A 214 -12.73 -2.70 -0.17
N TYR A 215 -13.06 -2.05 0.95
CA TYR A 215 -12.35 -2.22 2.21
C TYR A 215 -12.61 -3.63 2.76
N VAL A 216 -11.54 -4.31 3.17
CA VAL A 216 -11.61 -5.62 3.86
C VAL A 216 -10.91 -5.43 5.19
N GLU A 217 -11.59 -5.69 6.30
CA GLU A 217 -10.97 -5.70 7.63
C GLU A 217 -10.10 -6.96 7.75
N PRO A 218 -8.78 -6.84 7.87
CA PRO A 218 -7.93 -7.99 7.97
C PRO A 218 -8.05 -8.63 9.37
N ARG A 219 -8.40 -9.93 9.42
CA ARG A 219 -8.38 -10.74 10.65
C ARG A 219 -7.55 -11.99 10.40
N ILE A 220 -6.68 -12.34 11.35
CA ILE A 220 -5.99 -13.63 11.31
C ILE A 220 -7.05 -14.72 11.48
N PRO A 221 -7.15 -15.71 10.58
CA PRO A 221 -8.10 -16.81 10.75
C PRO A 221 -7.80 -17.60 12.02
N ASP A 222 -8.83 -17.99 12.79
CA ASP A 222 -8.66 -18.77 14.03
C ASP A 222 -7.92 -20.09 13.79
N GLU A 223 -8.12 -20.68 12.60
CA GLU A 223 -7.43 -21.89 12.13
C GLU A 223 -5.91 -21.70 12.05
N TYR A 224 -5.42 -20.48 11.75
CA TYR A 224 -3.98 -20.19 11.74
C TYR A 224 -3.39 -20.24 13.16
N ALA A 225 -4.12 -19.74 14.16
CA ALA A 225 -3.65 -19.75 15.55
C ALA A 225 -3.45 -21.20 16.05
N GLN A 226 -4.31 -22.11 15.62
CA GLN A 226 -4.30 -23.53 15.99
C GLN A 226 -3.39 -24.38 15.09
N PHE A 227 -2.88 -23.82 13.98
CA PHE A 227 -2.03 -24.53 13.04
C PHE A 227 -0.60 -24.73 13.60
N THR A 228 -0.13 -25.98 13.58
CA THR A 228 1.22 -26.40 14.01
C THR A 228 2.05 -26.91 12.83
#